data_AF-E4XTB8-F1
#
_entry.id   AF-E4XTB8-F1
#
_cell.length_a   1.000
_cell.length_b   1.000
_cell.length_c   1.000
_cell.angle_alpha   90.00
_cell.angle_beta   90.00
_cell.angle_gamma   90.00
#
_symmetry.space_group_name_H-M   'P 1'
#
loop_
_entity.id
_entity.type
_entity.pdbx_description
1 polymer ?
#
loop_
_entity_poly.entity_id
_entity_poly.type
_entity_poly.pdbx_seq_one_letter_code
_entity_poly.pdbx_strand_id
1 'polypeptide(L)'
;MTILACENSCPCGADCPTGCVDCPEHPLCADECEDAQLNNEKYQICLNEAIYELSDVFILVIPRYVDESYLQSGDGSSQISATINAPDNYYADEAAHALVNGKLHIFGGVSDRTKIARLDDCTLNELTVRLNEERYSGHAALSIENGKKALICFGYTGDIRKTCEIFDGSTIVSTFASDSTHFFGGLGLYKNQPTSVGCSYENHQKAETLYATGWTALPDHPKRISKHSLVGLENQSLLLIGGRDFGNGGVSQSGIWQLKDENWNQIGELLQADHSGSAIYNGRSIYYFGYYSKAIQRLDFNETEELQTIEEIGNQPGNFYYPVLFQTASNYCV
;
A
#
# COMPACT_ATOMS: atom_id res chain seq x y z
N MET A 1 -42.31 16.76 -7.33
CA MET A 1 -41.89 15.36 -7.05
C MET A 1 -40.39 15.43 -6.92
N THR A 2 -39.94 15.48 -5.68
CA THR A 2 -38.66 15.98 -5.19
C THR A 2 -37.85 14.81 -4.63
N ILE A 3 -36.58 15.03 -4.29
CA ILE A 3 -35.69 14.13 -3.54
C ILE A 3 -36.39 13.44 -2.34
N LEU A 4 -37.44 14.07 -1.80
CA LEU A 4 -38.38 13.58 -0.79
C LEU A 4 -39.26 12.36 -1.17
N ALA A 5 -39.20 11.85 -2.41
CA ALA A 5 -39.94 10.65 -2.83
C ALA A 5 -39.05 9.42 -3.01
N CYS A 6 -37.72 9.58 -3.02
CA CYS A 6 -36.78 8.45 -2.98
C CYS A 6 -36.61 7.88 -1.56
N GLU A 7 -37.00 8.63 -0.53
CA GLU A 7 -37.09 8.17 0.87
C GLU A 7 -38.15 7.07 1.10
N ASN A 8 -38.98 6.74 0.11
CA ASN A 8 -40.23 5.98 0.31
C ASN A 8 -40.20 4.48 -0.02
N SER A 9 -39.05 3.83 -0.21
CA SER A 9 -39.04 2.35 -0.35
C SER A 9 -37.69 1.75 0.04
N CYS A 10 -37.36 1.87 1.32
CA CYS A 10 -36.20 1.22 1.94
C CYS A 10 -36.24 -0.32 1.75
N PRO A 11 -35.25 -0.91 1.07
CA PRO A 11 -35.04 -2.35 1.01
C PRO A 11 -33.66 -2.66 1.61
N CYS A 12 -33.56 -2.70 2.94
CA CYS A 12 -32.44 -3.29 3.68
C CYS A 12 -31.02 -2.95 3.17
N GLY A 13 -30.63 -1.66 3.23
CA GLY A 13 -29.27 -1.22 2.91
C GLY A 13 -28.95 0.23 3.28
N ALA A 14 -27.67 0.44 3.62
CA ALA A 14 -26.86 1.65 3.75
C ALA A 14 -27.21 2.79 4.74
N ASP A 15 -28.47 3.19 4.98
CA ASP A 15 -28.74 4.35 5.85
C ASP A 15 -30.04 4.21 6.65
N CYS A 16 -30.05 3.28 7.62
CA CYS A 16 -31.16 3.13 8.57
C CYS A 16 -30.68 3.48 9.99
N PRO A 17 -30.83 4.74 10.45
CA PRO A 17 -30.40 5.15 11.78
C PRO A 17 -31.10 4.37 12.92
N THR A 18 -32.27 3.76 12.63
CA THR A 18 -33.13 3.05 13.60
C THR A 18 -33.40 1.58 13.24
N GLY A 19 -32.86 1.05 12.13
CA GLY A 19 -33.10 -0.34 11.70
C GLY A 19 -34.54 -0.66 11.27
N CYS A 20 -35.00 -1.91 11.44
CA CYS A 20 -36.36 -2.37 11.07
C CYS A 20 -37.49 -1.77 11.95
N VAL A 21 -37.18 -0.91 12.93
CA VAL A 21 -38.15 -0.33 13.87
C VAL A 21 -39.29 0.40 13.14
N ASP A 22 -38.99 1.06 12.02
CA ASP A 22 -39.94 1.89 11.28
C ASP A 22 -40.57 1.19 10.06
N CYS A 23 -40.20 -0.06 9.74
CA CYS A 23 -40.69 -0.82 8.58
C CYS A 23 -40.95 -2.32 8.89
N PRO A 24 -41.80 -2.67 9.88
CA PRO A 24 -41.96 -4.05 10.37
C PRO A 24 -42.64 -5.00 9.39
N GLU A 25 -43.35 -4.49 8.38
CA GLU A 25 -44.11 -5.28 7.40
C GLU A 25 -43.29 -5.64 6.13
N HIS A 26 -42.03 -5.20 6.05
CA HIS A 26 -41.19 -5.48 4.87
C HIS A 26 -40.80 -6.98 4.85
N PRO A 27 -40.86 -7.69 3.71
CA PRO A 27 -40.60 -9.14 3.64
C PRO A 27 -39.23 -9.60 4.16
N LEU A 28 -38.26 -8.68 4.25
CA LEU A 28 -36.94 -8.91 4.84
C LEU A 28 -36.87 -8.62 6.36
N CYS A 29 -37.79 -7.83 6.91
CA CYS A 29 -37.95 -7.59 8.36
C CYS A 29 -38.98 -8.54 8.99
N ALA A 30 -39.71 -9.32 8.17
CA ALA A 30 -40.81 -10.16 8.61
C ALA A 30 -40.38 -11.33 9.50
N ASP A 31 -39.11 -11.79 9.45
CA ASP A 31 -38.71 -12.99 10.19
C ASP A 31 -37.34 -13.01 10.92
N GLU A 32 -36.35 -12.10 10.72
CA GLU A 32 -35.00 -12.30 11.31
C GLU A 32 -34.18 -11.03 11.66
N CYS A 33 -34.78 -9.98 12.24
CA CYS A 33 -34.06 -8.72 12.50
C CYS A 33 -33.89 -8.29 13.96
N GLU A 34 -34.21 -9.14 14.95
CA GLU A 34 -33.77 -8.87 16.33
C GLU A 34 -32.27 -9.16 16.43
N ASP A 35 -31.46 -8.14 16.73
CA ASP A 35 -30.00 -8.21 16.75
C ASP A 35 -29.35 -8.66 15.42
N ALA A 36 -29.88 -8.23 14.26
CA ALA A 36 -29.31 -8.55 12.94
C ALA A 36 -27.81 -8.19 12.82
N GLN A 37 -27.37 -7.11 13.47
CA GLN A 37 -25.95 -6.76 13.58
C GLN A 37 -25.07 -7.86 14.22
N LEU A 38 -25.64 -8.76 15.02
CA LEU A 38 -24.94 -9.85 15.72
C LEU A 38 -25.20 -11.21 15.06
N ASN A 39 -26.44 -11.45 14.61
CA ASN A 39 -26.93 -12.79 14.28
C ASN A 39 -27.18 -13.02 12.79
N ASN A 40 -27.03 -12.00 11.94
CA ASN A 40 -27.29 -12.10 10.50
C ASN A 40 -26.03 -11.78 9.68
N GLU A 41 -25.36 -12.83 9.21
CA GLU A 41 -24.11 -12.74 8.44
C GLU A 41 -24.29 -11.95 7.13
N LYS A 42 -25.44 -12.05 6.46
CA LYS A 42 -25.73 -11.29 5.24
C LYS A 42 -25.89 -9.80 5.52
N TYR A 43 -26.53 -9.45 6.64
CA TYR A 43 -26.64 -8.07 7.10
C TYR A 43 -25.26 -7.50 7.47
N GLN A 44 -24.40 -8.27 8.13
CA GLN A 44 -23.03 -7.86 8.44
C GLN A 44 -22.20 -7.63 7.17
N ILE A 45 -22.30 -8.50 6.17
CA ILE A 45 -21.65 -8.32 4.87
C ILE A 45 -22.14 -7.05 4.19
N CYS A 46 -23.46 -6.86 4.09
CA CYS A 46 -24.06 -5.68 3.46
C CYS A 46 -23.71 -4.37 4.21
N LEU A 47 -23.69 -4.40 5.55
CA LEU A 47 -23.29 -3.25 6.36
C LEU A 47 -21.81 -2.92 6.17
N ASN A 48 -20.93 -3.93 6.12
CA ASN A 48 -19.52 -3.72 5.85
C ASN A 48 -19.29 -3.19 4.43
N GLU A 49 -20.02 -3.68 3.44
CA GLU A 49 -19.99 -3.17 2.06
C GLU A 49 -20.52 -1.73 1.98
N ALA A 50 -21.61 -1.41 2.68
CA ALA A 50 -22.16 -0.06 2.71
C ALA A 50 -21.24 0.93 3.45
N ILE A 51 -20.70 0.56 4.62
CA ILE A 51 -19.69 1.35 5.34
C ILE A 51 -18.45 1.54 4.46
N TYR A 52 -18.08 0.53 3.69
CA TYR A 52 -16.96 0.60 2.75
C TYR A 52 -17.22 1.59 1.61
N GLU A 53 -18.40 1.56 0.98
CA GLU A 53 -18.80 2.53 -0.05
C GLU A 53 -19.02 3.95 0.50
N LEU A 54 -19.41 4.08 1.78
CA LEU A 54 -19.63 5.36 2.47
C LEU A 54 -18.39 5.91 3.18
N SER A 55 -17.31 5.13 3.34
CA SER A 55 -16.10 5.61 4.00
C SER A 55 -15.25 6.38 3.01
N ASP A 56 -15.18 7.70 3.19
CA ASP A 56 -14.25 8.52 2.44
C ASP A 56 -12.81 8.04 2.72
N VAL A 57 -12.14 7.56 1.67
CA VAL A 57 -10.73 7.15 1.76
C VAL A 57 -9.87 8.39 1.82
N PHE A 58 -9.05 8.53 2.87
CA PHE A 58 -8.02 9.56 2.94
C PHE A 58 -6.65 8.93 3.14
N ILE A 59 -5.68 9.40 2.36
CA ILE A 59 -4.31 8.91 2.35
C ILE A 59 -3.40 10.06 2.74
N LEU A 60 -2.75 9.95 3.89
CA LEU A 60 -1.63 10.79 4.26
C LEU A 60 -0.42 10.43 3.41
N VAL A 61 0.10 11.45 2.75
CA VAL A 61 1.30 11.39 1.93
C VAL A 61 2.39 12.18 2.65
N ILE A 62 3.44 11.49 3.08
CA ILE A 62 4.64 12.13 3.65
C ILE A 62 5.76 11.96 2.61
N PRO A 63 6.06 13.00 1.81
CA PRO A 63 7.11 12.91 0.81
C PRO A 63 8.49 13.11 1.46
N ARG A 64 9.53 13.22 0.62
CA ARG A 64 10.91 13.48 1.08
C ARG A 64 11.05 14.76 1.91
N TYR A 65 10.16 15.74 1.73
CA TYR A 65 10.08 16.98 2.49
C TYR A 65 8.85 16.92 3.39
N VAL A 66 9.03 16.78 4.70
CA VAL A 66 7.88 16.55 5.60
C VAL A 66 6.94 17.76 5.67
N ASP A 67 7.42 18.97 5.40
CA ASP A 67 6.61 20.19 5.31
C ASP A 67 5.74 20.28 4.05
N GLU A 68 6.01 19.43 3.05
CA GLU A 68 5.17 19.28 1.85
C GLU A 68 4.17 18.11 1.99
N SER A 69 3.95 17.61 3.20
CA SER A 69 2.97 16.54 3.47
C SER A 69 1.53 17.00 3.18
N TYR A 70 0.69 16.06 2.76
CA TYR A 70 -0.70 16.34 2.45
C TYR A 70 -1.59 15.10 2.60
N LEU A 71 -2.89 15.32 2.80
CA LEU A 71 -3.94 14.33 2.67
C LEU A 71 -4.51 14.36 1.26
N GLN A 72 -4.68 13.18 0.68
CA GLN A 72 -5.35 12.96 -0.61
C GLN A 72 -6.65 12.19 -0.37
N SER A 73 -7.79 12.71 -0.82
CA SER A 73 -9.01 11.90 -0.87
C SER A 73 -8.94 10.88 -2.01
N GLY A 74 -9.51 9.69 -1.79
CA GLY A 74 -9.47 8.58 -2.74
C GLY A 74 -10.36 8.76 -3.96
N ASP A 75 -11.26 9.74 -3.97
CA ASP A 75 -12.02 10.16 -5.15
C ASP A 75 -11.33 11.30 -5.93
N GLY A 76 -10.24 11.86 -5.39
CA GLY A 76 -9.54 12.99 -5.99
C GLY A 76 -10.16 14.37 -5.72
N SER A 77 -11.28 14.46 -5.02
CA SER A 77 -12.00 15.72 -4.83
C SER A 77 -11.29 16.71 -3.90
N SER A 78 -10.37 16.24 -3.05
CA SER A 78 -9.64 17.07 -2.10
C SER A 78 -8.17 16.68 -1.96
N GLN A 79 -7.35 17.70 -1.81
CA GLN A 79 -5.95 17.60 -1.43
C GLN A 79 -5.65 18.71 -0.42
N ILE A 80 -5.28 18.33 0.80
CA ILE A 80 -5.20 19.25 1.94
C ILE A 80 -3.81 19.15 2.56
N SER A 81 -3.15 20.27 2.83
CA SER A 81 -1.85 20.26 3.52
C SER A 81 -1.96 19.59 4.89
N ALA A 82 -0.96 18.78 5.23
CA ALA A 82 -0.82 18.14 6.52
C ALA A 82 0.47 18.61 7.20
N THR A 83 0.42 18.90 8.49
CA THR A 83 1.56 19.33 9.29
C THR A 83 2.18 18.14 10.00
N ILE A 84 3.34 17.70 9.52
CA ILE A 84 4.12 16.63 10.15
C ILE A 84 5.36 17.22 10.81
N ASN A 85 5.51 16.98 12.11
CA ASN A 85 6.70 17.38 12.86
C ASN A 85 7.77 16.30 12.76
N ALA A 86 9.00 16.69 12.44
CA ALA A 86 10.15 15.81 12.44
C ALA A 86 11.42 16.58 12.86
N PRO A 87 12.51 15.88 13.24
CA PRO A 87 13.79 16.52 13.58
C PRO A 87 14.39 17.38 12.45
N ASP A 88 14.15 17.01 11.19
CA ASP A 88 14.60 17.73 10.01
C ASP A 88 13.60 17.59 8.85
N ASN A 89 13.68 18.48 7.85
CA ASN A 89 12.71 18.46 6.75
C ASN A 89 12.87 17.24 5.82
N TYR A 90 14.06 16.64 5.77
CA TYR A 90 14.40 15.50 4.91
C TYR A 90 14.23 14.15 5.63
N TYR A 91 13.51 14.12 6.76
CA TYR A 91 13.52 12.96 7.66
C TYR A 91 12.94 11.69 7.02
N ALA A 92 12.03 11.85 6.04
CA ALA A 92 11.45 10.75 5.26
C ALA A 92 12.19 10.47 3.93
N ASP A 93 13.26 11.21 3.60
CA ASP A 93 14.00 11.03 2.34
C ASP A 93 14.63 9.63 2.25
N GLU A 94 14.25 8.88 1.20
CA GLU A 94 14.59 7.46 0.96
C GLU A 94 14.19 6.50 2.09
N ALA A 95 13.31 6.90 3.02
CA ALA A 95 12.85 6.02 4.08
C ALA A 95 11.81 5.02 3.57
N ALA A 96 11.95 3.75 3.95
CA ALA A 96 10.91 2.75 3.72
C ALA A 96 9.89 2.79 4.85
N HIS A 97 8.64 2.39 4.61
CA HIS A 97 7.58 2.44 5.61
C HIS A 97 6.78 1.14 5.70
N ALA A 98 6.27 0.85 6.90
CA ALA A 98 5.36 -0.25 7.15
C ALA A 98 4.51 0.05 8.39
N LEU A 99 3.43 -0.71 8.55
CA LEU A 99 2.62 -0.69 9.76
C LEU A 99 3.06 -1.79 10.72
N VAL A 100 3.23 -1.42 11.98
CA VAL A 100 3.50 -2.37 13.07
C VAL A 100 2.52 -2.08 14.20
N ASN A 101 1.67 -3.06 14.51
CA ASN A 101 0.53 -2.96 15.42
C ASN A 101 -0.37 -1.75 15.12
N GLY A 102 -0.68 -1.54 13.84
CA GLY A 102 -1.52 -0.44 13.36
C GLY A 102 -0.85 0.94 13.38
N LYS A 103 0.43 1.03 13.77
CA LYS A 103 1.17 2.30 13.80
C LYS A 103 2.14 2.41 12.63
N LEU A 104 2.16 3.57 11.99
CA LEU A 104 3.09 3.89 10.92
C LEU A 104 4.51 4.04 11.44
N HIS A 105 5.43 3.29 10.86
CA HIS A 105 6.86 3.39 11.11
C HIS A 105 7.61 3.66 9.80
N ILE A 106 8.69 4.44 9.90
CA ILE A 106 9.67 4.64 8.84
C ILE A 106 11.03 4.09 9.25
N PHE A 107 11.77 3.55 8.29
CA PHE A 107 13.00 2.79 8.49
C PHE A 107 14.11 3.30 7.57
N GLY A 108 15.29 3.57 8.14
CA GLY A 108 16.47 4.02 7.39
C GLY A 108 16.25 5.37 6.69
N GLY A 109 16.93 5.58 5.56
CA GLY A 109 16.89 6.78 4.74
C GLY A 109 18.15 7.65 4.82
N VAL A 110 18.11 8.82 4.19
CA VAL A 110 19.25 9.73 4.05
C VAL A 110 19.66 10.38 5.37
N SER A 111 18.68 10.85 6.15
CA SER A 111 18.95 11.56 7.41
C SER A 111 19.67 10.68 8.43
N ASP A 112 19.32 9.40 8.45
CA ASP A 112 19.94 8.38 9.27
C ASP A 112 19.64 6.99 8.73
N ARG A 113 20.70 6.22 8.44
CA ARG A 113 20.65 4.94 7.74
C ARG A 113 20.17 3.79 8.60
N THR A 114 20.15 3.92 9.93
CA THR A 114 19.69 2.86 10.83
C THR A 114 18.52 3.27 11.71
N LYS A 115 17.92 4.44 11.45
CA LYS A 115 16.79 4.94 12.24
C LYS A 115 15.55 4.09 12.09
N ILE A 116 14.77 4.09 13.16
CA ILE A 116 13.39 3.63 13.19
C ILE A 116 12.61 4.74 13.87
N ALA A 117 11.65 5.33 13.16
CA ALA A 117 10.78 6.35 13.71
C ALA A 117 9.33 5.96 13.55
N ARG A 118 8.49 6.38 14.49
CA ARG A 118 7.06 6.12 14.53
C ARG A 118 6.29 7.42 14.45
N LEU A 119 5.24 7.45 13.65
CA LEU A 119 4.32 8.58 13.64
C LEU A 119 3.36 8.46 14.83
N ASP A 120 3.49 9.36 15.81
CA ASP A 120 2.49 9.55 16.87
C ASP A 120 2.10 11.02 16.92
N ASP A 121 0.80 11.31 16.99
CA ASP A 121 0.26 12.67 17.12
C ASP A 121 0.93 13.67 16.16
N CYS A 122 0.98 13.30 14.87
CA CYS A 122 1.55 14.10 13.79
C CYS A 122 3.06 14.38 13.93
N THR A 123 3.77 13.60 14.76
CA THR A 123 5.20 13.74 14.99
C THR A 123 5.93 12.43 14.71
N LEU A 124 6.97 12.48 13.89
CA LEU A 124 7.87 11.36 13.65
C LEU A 124 8.86 11.26 14.82
N ASN A 125 8.53 10.39 15.78
CA ASN A 125 9.33 10.14 16.97
C ASN A 125 10.33 9.02 16.72
N GLU A 126 11.63 9.33 16.86
CA GLU A 126 12.67 8.32 16.78
C GLU A 126 12.60 7.35 17.96
N LEU A 127 12.72 6.06 17.68
CA LEU A 127 12.79 5.01 18.68
C LEU A 127 14.24 4.72 19.06
N THR A 128 14.46 4.19 20.27
CA THR A 128 15.81 3.82 20.75
C THR A 128 16.37 2.58 20.04
N VAL A 129 15.50 1.73 19.49
CA VAL A 129 15.87 0.54 18.71
C VAL A 129 16.30 0.96 17.30
N ARG A 130 17.32 0.27 16.77
CA ARG A 130 18.01 0.62 15.53
C ARG A 130 18.12 -0.60 14.62
N LEU A 131 18.14 -0.36 13.30
CA LEU A 131 18.44 -1.40 12.31
C LEU A 131 19.88 -1.88 12.48
N ASN A 132 20.16 -3.16 12.24
CA ASN A 132 21.53 -3.69 12.28
C ASN A 132 22.32 -3.29 11.03
N GLU A 133 21.65 -3.16 9.88
CA GLU A 133 22.27 -2.81 8.61
C GLU A 133 21.94 -1.37 8.18
N GLU A 134 22.86 -0.74 7.45
CA GLU A 134 22.64 0.60 6.89
C GLU A 134 21.68 0.56 5.69
N ARG A 135 20.47 1.08 5.89
CA ARG A 135 19.42 1.21 4.89
C ARG A 135 19.36 2.65 4.38
N TYR A 136 20.36 3.05 3.59
CA TYR A 136 20.46 4.42 3.05
C TYR A 136 19.42 4.73 1.96
N SER A 137 19.29 3.85 0.97
CA SER A 137 18.34 3.98 -0.14
C SER A 137 18.07 2.65 -0.80
N GLY A 138 16.94 2.57 -1.52
CA GLY A 138 16.51 1.41 -2.32
C GLY A 138 16.25 0.12 -1.54
N HIS A 139 16.14 0.23 -0.21
CA HIS A 139 15.54 -0.78 0.65
C HIS A 139 14.02 -0.71 0.60
N ALA A 140 13.37 -1.74 1.15
CA ALA A 140 11.92 -1.81 1.23
C ALA A 140 11.50 -2.30 2.62
N ALA A 141 10.29 -1.93 3.03
CA ALA A 141 9.66 -2.40 4.25
C ALA A 141 8.26 -2.93 3.92
N LEU A 142 7.83 -3.96 4.64
CA LEU A 142 6.54 -4.61 4.44
C LEU A 142 5.96 -5.05 5.79
N SER A 143 4.68 -4.73 6.02
CA SER A 143 3.93 -5.27 7.15
C SER A 143 3.72 -6.78 6.97
N ILE A 144 4.13 -7.58 7.95
CA ILE A 144 4.01 -9.04 7.94
C ILE A 144 3.26 -9.53 9.18
N GLU A 145 2.88 -10.81 9.21
CA GLU A 145 2.15 -11.43 10.32
C GLU A 145 0.91 -10.62 10.72
N ASN A 146 0.09 -10.23 9.73
CA ASN A 146 -1.10 -9.38 9.90
C ASN A 146 -0.78 -8.03 10.58
N GLY A 147 0.34 -7.42 10.20
CA GLY A 147 0.77 -6.12 10.69
C GLY A 147 1.35 -6.15 12.10
N LYS A 148 1.62 -7.32 12.69
CA LYS A 148 2.28 -7.41 14.01
C LYS A 148 3.77 -7.08 13.95
N LYS A 149 4.38 -7.23 12.77
CA LYS A 149 5.81 -7.00 12.55
C LYS A 149 6.02 -6.34 11.19
N ALA A 150 7.21 -5.78 10.99
CA ALA A 150 7.68 -5.33 9.69
C ALA A 150 8.91 -6.15 9.26
N LEU A 151 8.95 -6.53 7.99
CA LEU A 151 10.15 -7.01 7.32
C LEU A 151 10.82 -5.83 6.63
N ILE A 152 12.12 -5.61 6.87
CA ILE A 152 12.93 -4.57 6.24
C ILE A 152 14.05 -5.27 5.48
N CYS A 153 14.16 -5.04 4.18
CA CYS A 153 15.10 -5.74 3.31
C CYS A 153 15.85 -4.80 2.37
N PHE A 154 17.00 -5.30 1.91
CA PHE A 154 17.83 -4.73 0.85
C PHE A 154 18.47 -3.39 1.22
N GLY A 155 19.34 -2.87 0.38
CA GLY A 155 20.01 -1.61 0.64
C GLY A 155 20.96 -1.26 -0.48
N TYR A 156 21.85 -0.30 -0.23
CA TYR A 156 22.53 0.39 -1.31
C TYR A 156 23.70 -0.40 -1.95
N THR A 157 24.53 -1.11 -1.16
CA THR A 157 25.84 -1.64 -1.62
C THR A 157 26.19 -3.04 -1.10
N GLY A 158 26.85 -3.86 -1.92
CA GLY A 158 27.40 -5.13 -1.47
C GLY A 158 26.33 -6.11 -1.01
N ASP A 159 26.63 -6.89 0.04
CA ASP A 159 25.74 -7.93 0.54
C ASP A 159 24.45 -7.40 1.18
N ILE A 160 24.42 -6.14 1.63
CA ILE A 160 23.20 -5.53 2.23
C ILE A 160 22.03 -5.46 1.23
N ARG A 161 22.32 -5.59 -0.08
CA ARG A 161 21.31 -5.72 -1.15
C ARG A 161 20.48 -7.00 -1.08
N LYS A 162 20.86 -7.94 -0.21
CA LYS A 162 20.17 -9.22 0.00
C LYS A 162 19.65 -9.38 1.43
N THR A 163 20.25 -8.70 2.41
CA THR A 163 19.95 -8.92 3.82
C THR A 163 18.59 -8.36 4.21
N CYS A 164 17.96 -9.01 5.19
CA CYS A 164 16.67 -8.64 5.73
C CYS A 164 16.67 -8.72 7.26
N GLU A 165 15.77 -7.95 7.87
CA GLU A 165 15.60 -7.84 9.31
C GLU A 165 14.12 -7.71 9.65
N ILE A 166 13.72 -8.18 10.83
CA ILE A 166 12.33 -8.14 11.30
C ILE A 166 12.26 -7.23 12.52
N PHE A 167 11.32 -6.29 12.48
CA PHE A 167 10.96 -5.40 13.58
C PHE A 167 9.61 -5.81 14.17
N ASP A 168 9.57 -6.08 15.47
CA ASP A 168 8.32 -6.46 16.17
C ASP A 168 7.62 -5.31 16.92
N GLY A 169 8.12 -4.09 16.78
CA GLY A 169 7.68 -2.92 17.55
C GLY A 169 8.62 -2.56 18.70
N SER A 170 9.54 -3.45 19.07
CA SER A 170 10.46 -3.27 20.20
C SER A 170 11.89 -3.75 19.94
N THR A 171 12.05 -4.81 19.13
CA THR A 171 13.34 -5.44 18.85
C THR A 171 13.54 -5.63 17.36
N ILE A 172 14.81 -5.72 16.96
CA ILE A 172 15.23 -6.02 15.59
C ILE A 172 16.00 -7.33 15.58
N VAL A 173 15.65 -8.23 14.67
CA VAL A 173 16.36 -9.50 14.46
C VAL A 173 16.65 -9.71 12.98
N SER A 174 17.87 -10.12 12.63
CA SER A 174 18.20 -10.50 11.26
C SER A 174 17.45 -11.77 10.85
N THR A 175 17.11 -11.88 9.56
CA THR A 175 16.50 -13.06 8.96
C THR A 175 17.25 -13.47 7.69
N PHE A 176 16.74 -14.45 6.96
CA PHE A 176 17.34 -14.96 5.73
C PHE A 176 17.61 -13.86 4.71
N ALA A 177 18.81 -13.90 4.12
CA ALA A 177 19.15 -13.09 2.96
C ALA A 177 18.58 -13.74 1.69
N SER A 178 18.16 -12.93 0.73
CA SER A 178 17.73 -13.39 -0.60
C SER A 178 18.90 -13.97 -1.40
N ASP A 179 18.60 -14.84 -2.36
CA ASP A 179 19.62 -15.43 -3.23
C ASP A 179 20.12 -14.41 -4.27
N SER A 180 19.24 -13.53 -4.74
CA SER A 180 19.54 -12.42 -5.65
C SER A 180 19.46 -11.08 -4.92
N THR A 181 20.17 -10.08 -5.44
CA THR A 181 20.05 -8.70 -4.97
C THR A 181 18.72 -8.09 -5.38
N HIS A 182 18.11 -7.22 -4.56
CA HIS A 182 16.85 -6.53 -4.89
C HIS A 182 16.88 -5.02 -4.59
N PHE A 183 17.96 -4.34 -4.97
CA PHE A 183 18.05 -2.86 -4.85
C PHE A 183 16.96 -2.19 -5.71
N PHE A 184 16.05 -1.44 -5.08
CA PHE A 184 14.80 -0.94 -5.69
C PHE A 184 13.91 -2.05 -6.31
N GLY A 185 13.93 -3.26 -5.74
CA GLY A 185 13.04 -4.37 -6.15
C GLY A 185 11.70 -4.43 -5.40
N GLY A 186 11.54 -3.60 -4.37
CA GLY A 186 10.30 -3.53 -3.58
C GLY A 186 10.03 -4.79 -2.73
N LEU A 187 8.97 -4.73 -1.93
CA LEU A 187 8.40 -5.86 -1.23
C LEU A 187 6.88 -5.81 -1.37
N GLY A 188 6.25 -6.98 -1.59
CA GLY A 188 4.81 -7.16 -1.55
C GLY A 188 4.45 -8.57 -1.08
N LEU A 189 3.16 -8.88 -1.00
CA LEU A 189 2.68 -10.20 -0.59
C LEU A 189 2.23 -11.01 -1.80
N TYR A 190 2.77 -12.22 -1.97
CA TYR A 190 2.27 -13.23 -2.90
C TYR A 190 1.95 -14.48 -2.10
N LYS A 191 0.73 -15.02 -2.21
CA LYS A 191 0.28 -16.13 -1.35
C LYS A 191 0.53 -15.87 0.14
N ASN A 192 0.33 -14.63 0.58
CA ASN A 192 0.59 -14.13 1.93
C ASN A 192 2.06 -14.20 2.39
N GLN A 193 3.00 -14.40 1.47
CA GLN A 193 4.43 -14.43 1.76
C GLN A 193 5.16 -13.21 1.19
N PRO A 194 6.12 -12.62 1.93
CA PRO A 194 6.92 -11.51 1.43
C PRO A 194 7.65 -11.90 0.15
N THR A 195 7.55 -11.04 -0.86
CA THR A 195 8.03 -11.31 -2.22
C THR A 195 8.68 -10.08 -2.81
N SER A 196 9.78 -10.26 -3.53
CA SER A 196 10.51 -9.19 -4.21
C SER A 196 10.78 -9.54 -5.67
N VAL A 197 10.91 -8.52 -6.51
CA VAL A 197 11.09 -8.69 -7.96
C VAL A 197 12.13 -7.73 -8.47
N GLY A 198 13.06 -8.23 -9.29
CA GLY A 198 14.00 -7.41 -10.04
C GLY A 198 15.04 -6.65 -9.19
N CYS A 199 15.89 -5.88 -9.86
CA CYS A 199 16.97 -5.13 -9.22
C CYS A 199 17.49 -4.04 -10.14
N SER A 200 17.67 -2.82 -9.62
CA SER A 200 18.22 -1.68 -10.37
C SER A 200 19.73 -1.74 -10.54
N TYR A 201 20.45 -2.56 -9.76
CA TYR A 201 21.90 -2.67 -9.85
C TYR A 201 22.30 -3.75 -10.87
N GLU A 202 21.79 -4.97 -10.70
CA GLU A 202 22.09 -6.10 -11.59
C GLU A 202 21.19 -6.15 -12.83
N ASN A 203 20.14 -5.34 -12.89
CA ASN A 203 19.22 -5.25 -14.02
C ASN A 203 18.65 -6.61 -14.45
N HIS A 204 18.15 -7.39 -13.48
CA HIS A 204 17.63 -8.73 -13.71
C HIS A 204 16.11 -8.85 -13.50
N GLN A 205 15.60 -10.03 -13.82
CA GLN A 205 14.17 -10.40 -13.80
C GLN A 205 13.75 -11.20 -12.56
N LYS A 206 14.72 -11.56 -11.71
CA LYS A 206 14.52 -12.52 -10.62
C LYS A 206 13.39 -12.11 -9.70
N ALA A 207 12.52 -13.06 -9.37
CA ALA A 207 11.51 -12.93 -8.35
C ALA A 207 11.77 -14.00 -7.29
N GLU A 208 11.63 -13.63 -6.01
CA GLU A 208 11.85 -14.53 -4.90
C GLU A 208 10.81 -14.27 -3.81
N THR A 209 10.43 -15.32 -3.09
CA THR A 209 9.51 -15.24 -1.96
C THR A 209 10.15 -15.82 -0.70
N LEU A 210 9.87 -15.22 0.45
CA LEU A 210 10.42 -15.60 1.74
C LEU A 210 9.49 -16.59 2.46
N TYR A 211 10.01 -17.76 2.79
CA TYR A 211 9.38 -18.74 3.69
C TYR A 211 10.14 -18.86 5.01
N ALA A 212 9.62 -19.67 5.93
CA ALA A 212 10.26 -19.97 7.22
C ALA A 212 11.64 -20.64 7.08
N THR A 213 11.95 -21.24 5.93
CA THR A 213 13.23 -21.90 5.64
C THR A 213 14.19 -21.05 4.82
N GLY A 214 13.78 -19.84 4.41
CA GLY A 214 14.57 -18.96 3.56
C GLY A 214 13.84 -18.50 2.30
N TRP A 215 14.57 -17.79 1.46
CA TRP A 215 14.07 -17.32 0.17
C TRP A 215 14.00 -18.48 -0.82
N THR A 216 13.01 -18.44 -1.70
CA THR A 216 12.80 -19.43 -2.75
C THR A 216 12.47 -18.70 -4.05
N ALA A 217 13.09 -19.16 -5.14
CA ALA A 217 12.87 -18.60 -6.46
C ALA A 217 11.41 -18.76 -6.92
N LEU A 218 10.89 -17.69 -7.50
CA LEU A 218 9.65 -17.65 -8.27
C LEU A 218 9.99 -17.54 -9.77
N PRO A 219 9.01 -17.72 -10.67
CA PRO A 219 9.18 -17.44 -12.09
C PRO A 219 9.71 -16.02 -12.32
N ASP A 220 10.74 -15.91 -13.18
CA ASP A 220 11.32 -14.63 -13.58
C ASP A 220 10.24 -13.72 -14.20
N HIS A 221 10.26 -12.44 -13.84
CA HIS A 221 9.40 -11.44 -14.46
C HIS A 221 9.78 -11.25 -15.95
N PRO A 222 8.83 -11.03 -16.88
CA PRO A 222 9.14 -10.90 -18.32
C PRO A 222 10.05 -9.71 -18.71
N LYS A 223 10.19 -8.73 -17.81
CA LYS A 223 11.06 -7.55 -17.99
C LYS A 223 12.12 -7.50 -16.91
N ARG A 224 13.33 -7.06 -17.28
CA ARG A 224 14.41 -6.68 -16.34
C ARG A 224 14.00 -5.40 -15.64
N ILE A 225 13.30 -5.53 -14.51
CA ILE A 225 12.50 -4.45 -13.92
C ILE A 225 13.08 -4.00 -12.57
N SER A 226 12.90 -2.73 -12.22
CA SER A 226 13.06 -2.22 -10.85
C SER A 226 12.30 -0.89 -10.70
N LYS A 227 12.34 -0.28 -9.52
CA LYS A 227 11.66 0.99 -9.21
C LYS A 227 10.15 0.97 -9.46
N HIS A 228 9.55 -0.21 -9.30
CA HIS A 228 8.11 -0.43 -9.39
C HIS A 228 7.51 -0.49 -7.98
N SER A 229 6.19 -0.47 -7.90
CA SER A 229 5.47 -0.82 -6.67
C SER A 229 5.00 -2.27 -6.70
N LEU A 230 5.02 -2.93 -5.55
CA LEU A 230 4.50 -4.28 -5.36
C LEU A 230 3.31 -4.23 -4.40
N VAL A 231 2.20 -4.87 -4.77
CA VAL A 231 0.97 -4.88 -3.96
C VAL A 231 0.37 -6.29 -3.96
N GLY A 232 0.13 -6.84 -2.78
CA GLY A 232 -0.61 -8.12 -2.65
C GLY A 232 -2.11 -7.88 -2.68
N LEU A 233 -2.85 -8.76 -3.36
CA LEU A 233 -4.31 -8.73 -3.45
C LEU A 233 -4.95 -9.80 -2.55
N GLU A 234 -6.25 -9.67 -2.27
CA GLU A 234 -7.00 -10.61 -1.42
C GLU A 234 -7.07 -12.02 -2.03
N ASN A 235 -7.08 -12.10 -3.36
CA ASN A 235 -7.02 -13.37 -4.10
C ASN A 235 -5.61 -14.01 -4.09
N GLN A 236 -4.71 -13.54 -3.22
CA GLN A 236 -3.35 -14.05 -3.03
C GLN A 236 -2.39 -13.85 -4.22
N SER A 237 -2.81 -13.10 -5.24
CA SER A 237 -1.92 -12.67 -6.32
C SER A 237 -1.08 -11.46 -5.89
N LEU A 238 0.01 -11.22 -6.63
CA LEU A 238 0.87 -10.06 -6.46
C LEU A 238 0.80 -9.21 -7.71
N LEU A 239 0.61 -7.90 -7.55
CA LEU A 239 0.74 -6.92 -8.61
C LEU A 239 2.11 -6.25 -8.59
N LEU A 240 2.63 -6.01 -9.79
CA LEU A 240 3.76 -5.14 -10.08
C LEU A 240 3.25 -3.98 -10.94
N ILE A 241 3.44 -2.75 -10.46
CA ILE A 241 2.89 -1.53 -11.07
C ILE A 241 4.05 -0.61 -11.47
N GLY A 242 4.12 -0.27 -12.76
CA GLY A 242 5.09 0.67 -13.31
C GLY A 242 6.55 0.20 -13.21
N GLY A 243 7.48 1.14 -13.13
CA GLY A 243 8.92 0.89 -12.98
C GLY A 243 9.75 1.12 -14.24
N ARG A 244 11.03 0.79 -14.15
CA ARG A 244 12.00 0.94 -15.25
C ARG A 244 12.34 -0.41 -15.88
N ASP A 245 12.18 -0.50 -17.20
CA ASP A 245 12.53 -1.67 -18.00
C ASP A 245 13.97 -1.56 -18.54
N PHE A 246 14.91 -2.20 -17.85
CA PHE A 246 16.33 -2.25 -18.24
C PHE A 246 16.61 -3.16 -19.42
N GLY A 247 15.65 -4.01 -19.82
CA GLY A 247 15.70 -4.73 -21.10
C GLY A 247 15.55 -3.78 -22.28
N ASN A 248 14.91 -2.63 -22.05
CA ASN A 248 14.66 -1.58 -23.05
C ASN A 248 15.33 -0.24 -22.67
N GLY A 249 16.58 -0.29 -22.19
CA GLY A 249 17.37 0.93 -21.92
C GLY A 249 16.98 1.70 -20.66
N GLY A 250 16.19 1.10 -19.76
CA GLY A 250 15.81 1.70 -18.48
C GLY A 250 14.67 2.72 -18.59
N VAL A 251 13.84 2.61 -19.63
CA VAL A 251 12.67 3.48 -19.84
C VAL A 251 11.57 3.20 -18.81
N SER A 252 10.83 4.24 -18.42
CA SER A 252 9.59 4.08 -17.65
C SER A 252 8.59 3.23 -18.44
N GLN A 253 7.85 2.38 -17.74
CA GLN A 253 6.85 1.49 -18.33
C GLN A 253 5.49 1.67 -17.64
N SER A 254 4.39 1.44 -18.35
CA SER A 254 3.02 1.59 -17.82
C SER A 254 2.41 0.27 -17.36
N GLY A 255 2.97 -0.88 -17.75
CA GLY A 255 2.38 -2.20 -17.53
C GLY A 255 2.10 -2.50 -16.06
N ILE A 256 0.89 -3.02 -15.83
CA ILE A 256 0.43 -3.61 -14.58
C ILE A 256 0.47 -5.11 -14.78
N TRP A 257 1.35 -5.77 -14.02
CA TRP A 257 1.61 -7.21 -14.13
C TRP A 257 1.09 -7.92 -12.90
N GLN A 258 0.46 -9.07 -13.09
CA GLN A 258 -0.02 -9.94 -12.02
C GLN A 258 0.76 -11.25 -12.02
N LEU A 259 1.31 -11.60 -10.87
CA LEU A 259 1.77 -12.96 -10.58
C LEU A 259 0.63 -13.72 -9.90
N LYS A 260 0.06 -14.69 -10.62
CA LYS A 260 -1.00 -15.56 -10.14
C LYS A 260 -0.73 -16.97 -10.62
N ASP A 261 -0.90 -17.95 -9.72
CA ASP A 261 -0.66 -19.37 -10.03
C ASP A 261 0.71 -19.61 -10.69
N GLU A 262 1.75 -18.93 -10.19
CA GLU A 262 3.13 -19.01 -10.70
C GLU A 262 3.26 -18.60 -12.18
N ASN A 263 2.39 -17.70 -12.64
CA ASN A 263 2.45 -17.14 -13.98
C ASN A 263 2.36 -15.62 -13.92
N TRP A 264 3.25 -14.95 -14.65
CA TRP A 264 3.20 -13.51 -14.87
C TRP A 264 2.32 -13.20 -16.07
N ASN A 265 1.32 -12.35 -15.88
CA ASN A 265 0.45 -11.85 -16.95
C ASN A 265 0.35 -10.32 -16.86
N GLN A 266 0.45 -9.62 -17.98
CA GLN A 266 0.12 -8.20 -18.01
C GLN A 266 -1.41 -8.08 -18.05
N ILE A 267 -1.99 -7.44 -17.04
CA ILE A 267 -3.45 -7.31 -16.89
C ILE A 267 -3.97 -5.91 -17.24
N GLY A 268 -3.07 -4.95 -17.42
CA GLY A 268 -3.42 -3.59 -17.78
C GLY A 268 -2.20 -2.69 -17.94
N GLU A 269 -2.45 -1.39 -18.08
CA GLU A 269 -1.45 -0.34 -18.19
C GLU A 269 -1.91 0.89 -17.43
N LEU A 270 -1.02 1.51 -16.65
CA LEU A 270 -1.18 2.87 -16.15
C LEU A 270 -1.45 3.82 -17.32
N LEU A 271 -2.27 4.85 -17.08
CA LEU A 271 -2.57 5.91 -18.04
C LEU A 271 -1.32 6.66 -18.49
N GLN A 272 -0.31 6.72 -17.61
CA GLN A 272 0.99 7.32 -17.87
C GLN A 272 2.10 6.39 -17.38
N ALA A 273 3.11 6.15 -18.22
CA ALA A 273 4.27 5.34 -17.84
C ALA A 273 5.08 6.02 -16.74
N ASP A 274 5.42 5.27 -15.70
CA ASP A 274 5.96 5.85 -14.48
C ASP A 274 6.93 4.91 -13.75
N HIS A 275 7.73 5.45 -12.82
CA HIS A 275 8.63 4.69 -11.95
C HIS A 275 8.89 5.46 -10.66
N SER A 276 9.42 4.78 -9.65
CA SER A 276 9.66 5.34 -8.31
C SER A 276 8.41 5.88 -7.61
N GLY A 277 7.22 5.40 -8.00
CA GLY A 277 5.98 5.68 -7.29
C GLY A 277 5.79 4.79 -6.06
N SER A 278 4.75 5.09 -5.29
CA SER A 278 4.28 4.23 -4.18
C SER A 278 2.82 3.88 -4.38
N ALA A 279 2.44 2.70 -3.90
CA ALA A 279 1.09 2.18 -4.03
C ALA A 279 0.55 1.74 -2.67
N ILE A 280 -0.73 2.00 -2.43
CA ILE A 280 -1.45 1.51 -1.25
C ILE A 280 -2.76 0.85 -1.70
N TYR A 281 -3.03 -0.35 -1.19
CA TYR A 281 -4.28 -1.07 -1.42
C TYR A 281 -5.27 -0.75 -0.30
N ASN A 282 -6.49 -0.41 -0.67
CA ASN A 282 -7.59 -0.19 0.26
C ASN A 282 -8.89 -0.72 -0.34
N GLY A 283 -9.26 -1.93 0.10
CA GLY A 283 -10.57 -2.55 -0.12
C GLY A 283 -11.03 -2.73 -1.58
N ARG A 284 -10.11 -3.11 -2.49
CA ARG A 284 -10.31 -3.28 -3.95
C ARG A 284 -9.98 -2.06 -4.81
N SER A 285 -9.49 -0.98 -4.20
CA SER A 285 -8.83 0.10 -4.94
C SER A 285 -7.34 0.13 -4.61
N ILE A 286 -6.50 0.31 -5.62
CA ILE A 286 -5.09 0.66 -5.44
C ILE A 286 -4.89 2.12 -5.82
N TYR A 287 -4.28 2.87 -4.91
CA TYR A 287 -3.89 4.25 -5.16
C TYR A 287 -2.39 4.29 -5.45
N TYR A 288 -2.05 4.62 -6.69
CA TYR A 288 -0.69 4.73 -7.16
C TYR A 288 -0.28 6.19 -7.29
N PHE A 289 0.70 6.62 -6.49
CA PHE A 289 1.26 7.97 -6.48
C PHE A 289 2.52 8.00 -7.33
N GLY A 290 2.40 8.50 -8.56
CA GLY A 290 3.48 8.43 -9.53
C GLY A 290 4.50 9.55 -9.42
N TYR A 291 5.79 9.25 -9.59
CA TYR A 291 6.88 10.22 -9.43
C TYR A 291 7.21 10.98 -10.72
N TYR A 292 7.46 10.24 -11.81
CA TYR A 292 7.86 10.81 -13.09
C TYR A 292 6.68 11.43 -13.82
N SER A 293 5.52 10.75 -13.84
CA SER A 293 4.28 11.30 -14.41
C SER A 293 3.61 12.34 -13.53
N LYS A 294 3.88 12.33 -12.21
CA LYS A 294 3.15 13.05 -11.15
C LYS A 294 1.69 12.64 -10.95
N ALA A 295 1.10 11.89 -11.89
CA ALA A 295 -0.26 11.42 -11.80
C ALA A 295 -0.49 10.54 -10.55
N ILE A 296 -1.59 10.81 -9.86
CA ILE A 296 -2.16 9.94 -8.84
C ILE A 296 -3.27 9.16 -9.53
N GLN A 297 -3.12 7.85 -9.60
CA GLN A 297 -4.04 6.97 -10.32
C GLN A 297 -4.71 6.00 -9.35
N ARG A 298 -6.03 5.85 -9.47
CA ARG A 298 -6.82 4.82 -8.79
C ARG A 298 -7.07 3.67 -9.75
N LEU A 299 -6.72 2.46 -9.34
CA LEU A 299 -7.00 1.22 -10.05
C LEU A 299 -8.08 0.49 -9.26
N ASP A 300 -9.23 0.23 -9.88
CA ASP A 300 -10.37 -0.41 -9.22
C ASP A 300 -10.51 -1.86 -9.68
N PHE A 301 -10.78 -2.75 -8.72
CA PHE A 301 -10.89 -4.19 -8.91
C PHE A 301 -12.30 -4.67 -8.53
N ASN A 302 -12.75 -5.76 -9.16
CA ASN A 302 -13.97 -6.44 -8.75
C ASN A 302 -13.73 -7.38 -7.56
N GLU A 303 -14.79 -8.06 -7.09
CA GLU A 303 -14.74 -9.03 -5.98
C GLU A 303 -13.74 -10.19 -6.20
N THR A 304 -13.43 -10.51 -7.45
CA THR A 304 -12.48 -11.56 -7.82
C THR A 304 -11.07 -11.03 -8.07
N GLU A 305 -10.83 -9.76 -7.75
CA GLU A 305 -9.55 -9.06 -7.93
C GLU A 305 -9.12 -8.99 -9.40
N GLU A 306 -10.10 -8.78 -10.28
CA GLU A 306 -9.88 -8.45 -11.69
C GLU A 306 -9.97 -6.94 -11.89
N LEU A 307 -8.96 -6.37 -12.54
CA LEU A 307 -8.86 -4.95 -12.85
C LEU A 307 -10.04 -4.50 -13.75
N GLN A 308 -10.79 -3.50 -13.30
CA GLN A 308 -11.94 -2.95 -14.00
C GLN A 308 -11.62 -1.61 -14.67
N THR A 309 -11.17 -0.64 -13.88
CA THR A 309 -10.96 0.74 -14.32
C THR A 309 -9.67 1.31 -13.77
N ILE A 310 -9.15 2.31 -14.48
CA ILE A 310 -8.02 3.12 -14.05
C ILE A 310 -8.39 4.57 -14.28
N GLU A 311 -8.32 5.38 -13.22
CA GLU A 311 -8.69 6.79 -13.25
C GLU A 311 -7.55 7.65 -12.71
N GLU A 312 -7.26 8.77 -13.36
CA GLU A 312 -6.39 9.80 -12.78
C GLU A 312 -7.24 10.65 -11.83
N ILE A 313 -6.94 10.57 -10.53
CA ILE A 313 -7.69 11.26 -9.46
C ILE A 313 -6.96 12.51 -8.97
N GLY A 314 -5.81 12.85 -9.55
CA GLY A 314 -5.07 14.04 -9.17
C GLY A 314 -3.61 13.96 -9.57
N ASN A 315 -2.83 14.91 -9.05
CA ASN A 315 -1.39 14.98 -9.29
C ASN A 315 -0.66 15.27 -7.97
N GLN A 316 0.55 14.71 -7.83
CA GLN A 316 1.45 15.09 -6.75
C GLN A 316 1.87 16.56 -6.94
N PRO A 317 1.88 17.37 -5.86
CA PRO A 317 2.22 18.78 -5.96
C PRO A 317 3.71 19.02 -6.21
N GLY A 318 4.57 18.03 -5.87
CA GLY A 318 6.01 18.09 -6.04
C GLY A 318 6.60 16.87 -6.76
N ASN A 319 7.93 16.82 -6.82
CA ASN A 319 8.67 15.69 -7.38
C ASN A 319 9.00 14.68 -6.27
N PHE A 320 8.00 13.93 -5.82
CA PHE A 320 8.13 13.02 -4.68
C PHE A 320 8.27 11.57 -5.15
N TYR A 321 9.49 11.03 -5.01
CA TYR A 321 9.75 9.62 -5.21
C TYR A 321 9.51 8.86 -3.92
N TYR A 322 8.95 7.65 -4.03
CA TYR A 322 8.61 6.76 -2.93
C TYR A 322 8.00 7.45 -1.70
N PRO A 323 6.93 8.27 -1.86
CA PRO A 323 6.32 8.90 -0.71
C PRO A 323 5.76 7.84 0.26
N VAL A 324 5.83 8.13 1.56
CA VAL A 324 5.18 7.30 2.57
C VAL A 324 3.67 7.48 2.44
N LEU A 325 2.95 6.36 2.33
CA LEU A 325 1.50 6.35 2.20
C LEU A 325 0.86 5.73 3.44
N PHE A 326 -0.12 6.42 4.01
CA PHE A 326 -0.83 5.94 5.19
C PHE A 326 -2.32 6.30 5.13
N GLN A 327 -3.17 5.29 5.07
CA GLN A 327 -4.62 5.50 5.16
C GLN A 327 -5.00 6.00 6.55
N THR A 328 -5.81 7.06 6.60
CA THR A 328 -6.19 7.74 7.84
C THR A 328 -7.54 8.46 7.68
N ALA A 329 -7.95 9.22 8.71
CA ALA A 329 -9.14 10.05 8.68
C ALA A 329 -8.92 11.39 7.93
N SER A 330 -10.01 12.00 7.48
CA SER A 330 -10.03 13.23 6.68
C SER A 330 -9.40 14.47 7.32
N ASN A 331 -9.22 14.47 8.64
CA ASN A 331 -8.69 15.58 9.42
C ASN A 331 -7.35 15.24 10.11
N TYR A 332 -6.71 14.14 9.74
CA TYR A 332 -5.48 13.71 10.41
C TYR A 332 -4.32 14.64 10.06
N CYS A 333 -3.79 15.33 11.08
CA CYS A 333 -2.67 16.28 10.96
C CYS A 333 -2.94 17.52 10.09
N VAL A 334 -4.21 17.89 9.89
CA VAL A 334 -4.61 19.13 9.20
C VAL A 334 -4.68 20.31 10.16
#